data_AF-A0A9P7ZUS8-F1
#
_entry.id   AF-A0A9P7ZUS8-F1
#
_cell.length_a   1.000
_cell.length_b   1.000
_cell.length_c   1.000
_cell.angle_alpha   90.00
_cell.angle_beta   90.00
_cell.angle_gamma   90.00
#
_symmetry.space_group_name_H-M   'P 1'
#
loop_
_entity.id
_entity.type
_entity.pdbx_description
1 polymer ?
#
loop_
_entity_poly.entity_id
_entity_poly.type
_entity_poly.pdbx_seq_one_letter_code
_entity_poly.pdbx_strand_id
1 'polypeptide(L)'
;MHAPTRLLVRSAVPRLRPARSLHTTILRTANVAPVVGTGPPPEAPLAENANKAYERVERRKRQAEMLKSAKQIRTVAEGKKGGVLQKRFWQDVTVREVDGALQVFLDSRALRHPNTKEVIPIPLSKPNLASALALEWDQLTSAQEATRSHLIPLTSLVCRALDIQADDAAASSVETAPIRTSIVNTVMRYLDTDSMLCWAPPAGPYDLKNDAGESLRDVQTETAKETLAFLTSKIWPGVTITPALDGHSIMPRSQSPETQAVVRSWISRLDAFEIAGLERGTLAGKSVLASARLVAEWSEGSANTGDALSGQLFGAEEAVRATNLEVDWQAMQWGEVEDTYDVNKEDVTRQLASVILLVSGTGKA
;
A
#
# COMPACT_ATOMS: atom_id res chain seq x y z
N MET A 1 8.07 -73.22 -24.90
CA MET A 1 8.19 -72.10 -25.85
C MET A 1 7.79 -70.82 -25.12
N HIS A 2 8.78 -70.08 -24.60
CA HIS A 2 8.58 -68.81 -23.90
C HIS A 2 8.82 -67.66 -24.87
N ALA A 3 7.79 -66.83 -25.08
CA ALA A 3 7.89 -65.59 -25.85
C ALA A 3 8.29 -64.43 -24.91
N PRO A 4 9.18 -63.52 -25.33
CA PRO A 4 9.77 -62.51 -24.46
C PRO A 4 8.90 -61.25 -24.33
N THR A 5 8.79 -60.75 -23.10
CA THR A 5 8.19 -59.47 -22.73
C THR A 5 9.08 -58.31 -23.20
N ARG A 6 8.62 -57.50 -24.16
CA ARG A 6 9.28 -56.25 -24.54
C ARG A 6 8.78 -55.09 -23.66
N LEU A 7 9.69 -54.54 -22.85
CA LEU A 7 9.53 -53.26 -22.15
C LEU A 7 9.50 -52.11 -23.16
N LEU A 8 8.44 -51.29 -23.12
CA LEU A 8 8.37 -50.02 -23.84
C LEU A 8 9.06 -48.92 -23.02
N VAL A 9 10.16 -48.42 -23.56
CA VAL A 9 10.85 -47.20 -23.08
C VAL A 9 9.94 -46.00 -23.35
N ARG A 10 9.40 -45.37 -22.30
CA ARG A 10 8.78 -44.05 -22.42
C ARG A 10 9.88 -43.00 -22.55
N SER A 11 10.05 -42.46 -23.76
CA SER A 11 10.85 -41.27 -24.01
C SER A 11 10.26 -40.07 -23.25
N ALA A 12 11.06 -39.45 -22.39
CA ALA A 12 10.70 -38.18 -21.75
C ALA A 12 10.67 -37.06 -22.80
N VAL A 13 9.48 -36.48 -23.01
CA VAL A 13 9.33 -35.24 -23.79
C VAL A 13 9.78 -34.08 -22.88
N PRO A 14 10.77 -33.26 -23.28
CA PRO A 14 11.13 -32.09 -22.49
C PRO A 14 9.97 -31.09 -22.55
N ARG A 15 9.37 -30.79 -21.39
CA ARG A 15 8.42 -29.68 -21.26
C ARG A 15 9.18 -28.38 -21.53
N LEU A 16 8.90 -27.74 -22.65
CA LEU A 16 9.31 -26.38 -22.95
C LEU A 16 8.80 -25.47 -21.82
N ARG A 17 9.70 -24.73 -21.18
CA ARG A 17 9.35 -23.65 -20.25
C ARG A 17 8.61 -22.57 -21.04
N PRO A 18 7.43 -22.10 -20.62
CA PRO A 18 6.82 -20.94 -21.26
C PRO A 18 7.66 -19.71 -20.94
N ALA A 19 8.27 -19.12 -21.97
CA ALA A 19 8.81 -17.78 -21.88
C ALA A 19 7.63 -16.83 -21.61
N ARG A 20 7.61 -16.22 -20.42
CA ARG A 20 6.58 -15.23 -20.07
C ARG A 20 6.79 -13.99 -20.94
N SER A 21 5.79 -13.66 -21.75
CA SER A 21 5.71 -12.41 -22.52
C SER A 21 5.44 -11.24 -21.57
N LEU A 22 6.29 -10.21 -21.61
CA LEU A 22 6.24 -9.02 -20.74
C LEU A 22 5.15 -8.00 -21.09
N HIS A 23 4.16 -8.34 -21.93
CA HIS A 23 3.05 -7.44 -22.25
C HIS A 23 1.74 -8.23 -22.42
N THR A 24 0.69 -7.77 -21.73
CA THR A 24 -0.68 -8.31 -21.78
C THR A 24 -1.64 -7.45 -22.61
N THR A 25 -1.13 -6.43 -23.30
CA THR A 25 -1.94 -5.53 -24.12
C THR A 25 -2.05 -6.07 -25.54
N ILE A 26 -3.28 -6.21 -26.06
CA ILE A 26 -3.52 -6.49 -27.48
C ILE A 26 -2.90 -5.33 -28.28
N LEU A 27 -2.06 -5.63 -29.28
CA LEU A 27 -1.52 -4.64 -30.19
C LEU A 27 -2.68 -3.96 -30.95
N ARG A 28 -3.11 -2.80 -30.47
CA ARG A 28 -4.09 -1.97 -31.14
C ARG A 28 -3.34 -1.14 -32.19
N THR A 29 -3.70 -1.29 -33.46
CA THR A 29 -3.19 -0.41 -34.52
C THR A 29 -3.65 1.02 -34.23
N ALA A 30 -2.76 2.00 -34.47
CA ALA A 30 -3.08 3.41 -34.25
C ALA A 30 -4.33 3.81 -35.06
N ASN A 31 -5.37 4.32 -34.39
CA ASN A 31 -6.56 4.87 -35.02
C ASN A 31 -6.34 6.37 -35.22
N VAL A 32 -6.15 6.80 -36.46
CA VAL A 32 -5.92 8.22 -36.79
C VAL A 32 -7.27 8.93 -36.80
N ALA A 33 -7.49 9.87 -35.87
CA ALA A 33 -8.65 10.75 -35.92
C ALA A 33 -8.60 11.60 -37.21
N PRO A 34 -9.71 11.75 -37.96
CA PRO A 34 -9.68 12.35 -39.30
C PRO A 34 -9.15 13.79 -39.38
N VAL A 35 -9.08 14.49 -38.25
CA VAL A 35 -8.83 15.94 -38.18
C VAL A 35 -7.37 16.29 -37.86
N VAL A 36 -6.55 15.34 -37.43
CA VAL A 36 -5.14 15.64 -37.06
C VAL A 36 -4.21 14.55 -37.57
N GLY A 37 -3.51 14.82 -38.68
CA GLY A 37 -2.33 14.04 -39.06
C GLY A 37 -2.33 13.49 -40.48
N THR A 38 -2.39 14.36 -41.50
CA THR A 38 -1.89 14.02 -42.84
C THR A 38 -0.37 14.22 -42.89
N GLY A 39 0.35 13.44 -42.08
CA GLY A 39 1.80 13.35 -42.13
C GLY A 39 2.21 11.88 -42.29
N PRO A 40 3.31 11.57 -42.98
CA PRO A 40 3.83 10.21 -42.99
C PRO A 40 4.03 9.74 -41.53
N PRO A 41 3.74 8.46 -41.22
CA PRO A 41 3.93 7.93 -39.88
C PRO A 41 5.37 8.24 -39.41
N PRO A 42 5.55 8.64 -38.14
CA PRO A 42 6.87 8.96 -37.62
C PRO A 42 7.80 7.77 -37.83
N GLU A 43 9.02 8.06 -38.27
CA GLU A 43 10.01 7.04 -38.62
C GLU A 43 10.29 6.14 -37.39
N ALA A 44 10.35 4.83 -37.61
CA ALA A 44 10.58 3.88 -36.54
C ALA A 44 11.88 4.24 -35.79
N PRO A 45 11.89 4.25 -34.45
CA PRO A 45 13.06 4.71 -33.70
C PRO A 45 14.28 3.87 -34.06
N LEU A 46 15.25 4.52 -34.73
CA LEU A 46 16.53 3.92 -35.10
C LEU A 46 17.31 3.54 -33.84
N ALA A 47 18.16 2.50 -33.92
CA ALA A 47 18.98 2.01 -32.80
C ALA A 47 19.86 3.11 -32.15
N GLU A 48 20.18 4.18 -32.88
CA GLU A 48 20.86 5.37 -32.34
C GLU A 48 20.07 6.08 -31.23
N ASN A 49 18.73 6.00 -31.23
CA ASN A 49 17.89 6.58 -30.18
C ASN A 49 17.97 5.78 -28.86
N ALA A 50 18.32 4.50 -28.91
CA ALA A 50 18.61 3.73 -27.70
C ALA A 50 19.90 4.25 -27.04
N ASN A 51 20.94 4.55 -27.83
CA ASN A 51 22.18 5.17 -27.33
C ASN A 51 21.89 6.53 -26.68
N LYS A 52 21.01 7.36 -27.26
CA LYS A 52 20.57 8.63 -26.64
C LYS A 52 19.80 8.43 -25.32
N ALA A 53 19.04 7.35 -25.18
CA ALA A 53 18.36 7.02 -23.92
C ALA A 53 19.38 6.64 -22.82
N TYR A 54 20.38 5.83 -23.15
CA TYR A 54 21.50 5.51 -22.25
C TYR A 54 22.30 6.76 -21.88
N GLU A 55 22.59 7.65 -22.84
CA GLU A 55 23.26 8.94 -22.58
C GLU A 55 22.46 9.84 -21.64
N ARG A 56 21.13 9.88 -21.76
CA ARG A 56 20.26 10.63 -20.82
C ARG A 56 20.32 10.06 -19.40
N VAL A 57 20.33 8.74 -19.26
CA VAL A 57 20.45 8.06 -17.96
C VAL A 57 21.82 8.34 -17.34
N GLU A 58 22.90 8.21 -18.11
CA GLU A 58 24.27 8.50 -17.67
C GLU A 58 24.45 9.98 -17.30
N ARG A 59 23.85 10.91 -18.05
CA ARG A 59 23.85 12.34 -17.71
C ARG A 59 23.13 12.60 -16.40
N ARG A 60 21.98 11.96 -16.15
CA ARG A 60 21.24 12.07 -14.88
C ARG A 60 22.05 11.50 -13.71
N LYS A 61 22.74 10.38 -13.90
CA LYS A 61 23.66 9.82 -12.88
C LYS A 61 24.80 10.79 -12.55
N ARG A 62 25.48 11.34 -13.55
CA ARG A 62 26.56 12.34 -13.35
C ARG A 62 26.06 13.60 -12.64
N GLN A 63 24.87 14.08 -12.99
CA GLN A 63 24.25 15.21 -12.29
C GLN A 63 23.94 14.88 -10.83
N ALA A 64 23.42 13.69 -10.53
CA ALA A 64 23.20 13.23 -9.17
C ALA A 64 24.51 13.11 -8.37
N GLU A 65 25.59 12.59 -8.98
CA GLU A 65 26.93 12.54 -8.37
C GLU A 65 27.49 13.93 -8.07
N MET A 66 27.36 14.88 -9.00
CA MET A 66 27.78 16.28 -8.78
C MET A 66 26.97 16.95 -7.66
N LEU A 67 25.67 16.66 -7.55
CA LEU A 67 24.83 17.16 -6.45
C LEU A 67 25.23 16.53 -5.09
N LYS A 68 25.56 15.24 -5.08
CA LYS A 68 26.09 14.54 -3.89
C LYS A 68 27.41 15.15 -3.44
N SER A 69 28.36 15.36 -4.36
CA SER A 69 29.65 15.98 -4.04
C SER A 69 29.51 17.43 -3.58
N ALA A 70 28.63 18.22 -4.20
CA ALA A 70 28.35 19.59 -3.77
C ALA A 70 27.76 19.66 -2.35
N LYS A 71 26.83 18.76 -1.99
CA LYS A 71 26.32 18.63 -0.61
C LYS A 71 27.43 18.24 0.37
N GLN A 72 28.33 17.35 -0.03
CA GLN A 72 29.47 16.92 0.79
C GLN A 72 30.47 18.07 1.01
N ILE A 73 30.73 18.89 -0.01
CA ILE A 73 31.58 20.08 0.11
C ILE A 73 30.96 21.12 1.04
N ARG A 74 29.64 21.38 0.93
CA ARG A 74 28.93 22.33 1.81
C ARG A 74 28.98 21.89 3.28
N THR A 75 28.74 20.61 3.56
CA THR A 75 28.79 20.08 4.93
C THR A 75 30.21 20.10 5.54
N VAL A 76 31.26 20.02 4.72
CA VAL A 76 32.65 20.19 5.17
C VAL A 76 32.98 21.67 5.41
N ALA A 77 32.50 22.58 4.55
CA ALA A 77 32.73 24.02 4.68
C ALA A 77 32.08 24.64 5.92
N GLU A 78 30.95 24.09 6.40
CA GLU A 78 30.25 24.57 7.60
C GLU A 78 30.93 24.21 8.94
N GLY A 79 32.08 23.52 8.95
CA GLY A 79 32.90 23.31 10.15
C GLY A 79 32.23 22.50 11.27
N LYS A 80 30.99 22.02 11.09
CA LYS A 80 30.28 21.17 12.05
C LYS A 80 30.95 19.79 12.06
N LYS A 81 31.79 19.54 13.07
CA LYS A 81 32.13 18.19 13.53
C LYS A 81 30.88 17.53 14.11
N GLY A 82 29.92 17.23 13.25
CA GLY A 82 28.74 16.45 13.62
C GLY A 82 29.17 15.05 14.05
N GLY A 83 28.58 14.54 15.14
CA GLY A 83 28.83 13.17 15.60
C GLY A 83 28.57 12.13 14.51
N VAL A 84 29.03 10.89 14.71
CA VAL A 84 28.98 9.79 13.71
C VAL A 84 27.59 9.60 13.07
N LEU A 85 26.52 9.96 13.77
CA LEU A 85 25.13 9.88 13.29
C LEU A 85 24.71 11.01 12.35
N GLN A 86 25.44 12.12 12.28
CA GLN A 86 25.13 13.29 11.45
C GLN A 86 25.41 13.07 9.96
N LYS A 87 26.17 12.01 9.61
CA LYS A 87 26.50 11.68 8.22
C LYS A 87 25.96 10.30 7.88
N ARG A 88 25.53 10.13 6.62
CA ARG A 88 25.20 8.81 6.07
C ARG A 88 26.49 7.98 6.04
N PHE A 89 26.45 6.79 6.63
CA PHE A 89 27.61 5.90 6.69
C PHE A 89 27.61 4.81 5.60
N TRP A 90 26.56 4.77 4.78
CA TRP A 90 26.41 3.82 3.67
C TRP A 90 26.37 4.55 2.32
N GLN A 91 26.82 3.90 1.25
CA GLN A 91 26.74 4.43 -0.11
C GLN A 91 25.61 3.77 -0.88
N ASP A 92 25.62 2.44 -0.91
CA ASP A 92 24.71 1.63 -1.72
C ASP A 92 23.66 0.94 -0.85
N VAL A 93 22.44 0.86 -1.36
CA VAL A 93 21.36 0.08 -0.76
C VAL A 93 20.95 -0.99 -1.75
N THR A 94 21.03 -2.26 -1.34
CA THR A 94 20.75 -3.42 -2.21
C THR A 94 19.79 -4.38 -1.55
N VAL A 95 18.93 -5.03 -2.33
CA VAL A 95 18.09 -6.14 -1.87
C VAL A 95 18.77 -7.45 -2.23
N ARG A 96 18.87 -8.37 -1.29
CA ARG A 96 19.45 -9.71 -1.50
C ARG A 96 18.55 -10.77 -0.92
N GLU A 97 18.48 -11.91 -1.58
CA GLU A 97 17.88 -13.11 -1.02
C GLU A 97 18.89 -13.83 -0.13
N VAL A 98 18.54 -14.03 1.13
CA VAL A 98 19.37 -14.67 2.16
C VAL A 98 18.46 -15.53 3.03
N ASP A 99 18.80 -16.81 3.20
CA ASP A 99 18.07 -17.76 4.04
C ASP A 99 16.57 -17.87 3.71
N GLY A 100 16.21 -17.78 2.43
CA GLY A 100 14.81 -17.88 1.98
C GLY A 100 13.97 -16.63 2.28
N ALA A 101 14.59 -15.49 2.57
CA ALA A 101 13.94 -14.20 2.74
C ALA A 101 14.68 -13.11 1.96
N LEU A 102 13.97 -12.05 1.59
CA LEU A 102 14.56 -10.82 1.07
C LEU A 102 15.05 -9.98 2.24
N GLN A 103 16.27 -9.45 2.12
CA GLN A 103 16.88 -8.58 3.11
C GLN A 103 17.46 -7.35 2.43
N VAL A 104 17.31 -6.18 3.07
CA VAL A 104 17.91 -4.92 2.62
C VAL A 104 19.30 -4.80 3.22
N PHE A 105 20.30 -4.50 2.39
CA PHE A 105 21.69 -4.30 2.79
C PHE A 105 22.10 -2.85 2.55
N LEU A 106 22.69 -2.24 3.58
CA LEU A 106 23.43 -0.98 3.51
C LEU A 106 24.91 -1.32 3.30
N ASP A 107 25.40 -1.14 2.07
CA ASP A 107 26.65 -1.68 1.56
C ASP A 107 26.78 -3.20 1.78
N SER A 108 27.46 -3.60 2.86
CA SER A 108 27.68 -4.99 3.25
C SER A 108 26.90 -5.42 4.49
N ARG A 109 26.20 -4.49 5.16
CA ARG A 109 25.50 -4.75 6.42
C ARG A 109 24.00 -4.87 6.21
N ALA A 110 23.42 -5.96 6.67
CA ALA A 110 21.97 -6.14 6.65
C ALA A 110 21.27 -5.10 7.57
N LEU A 111 20.14 -4.60 7.10
CA LEU A 111 19.26 -3.70 7.84
C LEU A 111 18.65 -4.44 9.03
N ARG A 112 18.61 -3.77 10.19
CA ARG A 112 18.21 -4.37 11.46
C ARG A 112 17.04 -3.65 12.09
N HIS A 113 16.23 -4.42 12.79
CA HIS A 113 15.13 -3.95 13.59
C HIS A 113 15.64 -2.99 14.69
N PRO A 114 15.01 -1.81 14.88
CA PRO A 114 15.50 -0.81 15.82
C PRO A 114 15.60 -1.30 17.28
N ASN A 115 14.66 -2.14 17.72
CA ASN A 115 14.58 -2.60 19.12
C ASN A 115 15.37 -3.91 19.34
N THR A 116 14.94 -4.99 18.70
CA THR A 116 15.54 -6.33 18.81
C THR A 116 16.95 -6.46 18.21
N LYS A 117 17.37 -5.55 17.31
CA LYS A 117 18.64 -5.60 16.56
C LYS A 117 18.79 -6.80 15.62
N GLU A 118 17.75 -7.61 15.48
CA GLU A 118 17.70 -8.70 14.51
C GLU A 118 17.63 -8.15 13.08
N VAL A 119 18.07 -8.94 12.11
CA VAL A 119 17.92 -8.56 10.69
C VAL A 119 16.44 -8.54 10.35
N ILE A 120 15.99 -7.62 9.50
CA ILE A 120 14.59 -7.55 9.05
C ILE A 120 14.40 -8.54 7.89
N PRO A 121 13.75 -9.71 8.09
CA PRO A 121 13.39 -10.58 6.98
C PRO A 121 12.12 -10.06 6.29
N ILE A 122 12.12 -10.08 4.96
CA ILE A 122 10.95 -9.77 4.14
C ILE A 122 10.61 -11.04 3.35
N PRO A 123 9.33 -11.47 3.30
CA PRO A 123 8.95 -12.65 2.53
C PRO A 123 9.39 -12.54 1.06
N LEU A 124 9.82 -13.66 0.45
CA LEU A 124 10.20 -13.70 -0.97
C LEU A 124 9.07 -13.27 -1.91
N SER A 125 7.84 -13.47 -1.48
CA SER A 125 6.65 -13.04 -2.19
C SER A 125 6.48 -11.51 -2.23
N LYS A 126 7.25 -10.72 -1.45
CA LYS A 126 7.12 -9.26 -1.35
C LYS A 126 8.32 -8.48 -1.93
N PRO A 127 8.70 -8.67 -3.22
CA PRO A 127 9.84 -7.97 -3.82
C PRO A 127 9.62 -6.46 -3.93
N ASN A 128 8.37 -6.02 -4.12
CA ASN A 128 8.02 -4.60 -4.18
C ASN A 128 8.22 -3.91 -2.83
N LEU A 129 7.83 -4.56 -1.74
CA LEU A 129 8.07 -4.05 -0.37
C LEU A 129 9.57 -3.95 -0.07
N ALA A 130 10.35 -4.97 -0.41
CA ALA A 130 11.80 -4.96 -0.23
C ALA A 130 12.49 -3.86 -1.04
N SER A 131 12.05 -3.65 -2.28
CA SER A 131 12.55 -2.58 -3.14
C SER A 131 12.16 -1.20 -2.61
N ALA A 132 10.94 -1.04 -2.10
CA ALA A 132 10.47 0.20 -1.50
C ALA A 132 11.24 0.54 -0.21
N LEU A 133 11.55 -0.46 0.63
CA LEU A 133 12.43 -0.28 1.78
C LEU A 133 13.85 0.10 1.37
N ALA A 134 14.39 -0.50 0.31
CA ALA A 134 15.70 -0.11 -0.20
C ALA A 134 15.72 1.35 -0.67
N LEU A 135 14.65 1.80 -1.36
CA LEU A 135 14.49 3.19 -1.78
C LEU A 135 14.34 4.15 -0.58
N GLU A 136 13.57 3.77 0.44
CA GLU A 136 13.41 4.54 1.67
C GLU A 136 14.79 4.85 2.29
N TRP A 137 15.65 3.84 2.42
CA TRP A 137 17.00 4.01 2.97
C TRP A 137 18.00 4.67 2.02
N ASP A 138 17.79 4.58 0.71
CA ASP A 138 18.62 5.28 -0.27
C ASP A 138 18.32 6.79 -0.32
N GLN A 139 17.10 7.22 0.06
CA GLN A 139 16.75 8.64 0.12
C GLN A 139 17.31 9.35 1.36
N LEU A 140 17.66 8.62 2.41
CA LEU A 140 18.20 9.22 3.64
C LEU A 140 19.56 9.87 3.37
N THR A 141 19.72 11.08 3.91
CA THR A 141 20.93 11.90 3.80
C THR A 141 21.84 11.77 5.01
N SER A 142 21.32 11.26 6.14
CA SER A 142 22.09 11.00 7.35
C SER A 142 21.58 9.80 8.14
N ALA A 143 22.43 9.23 9.00
CA ALA A 143 22.00 8.16 9.92
C ALA A 143 21.03 8.67 11.00
N GLN A 144 21.03 9.98 11.31
CA GLN A 144 20.07 10.58 12.22
C GLN A 144 18.65 10.60 11.63
N GLU A 145 18.51 10.76 10.32
CA GLU A 145 17.19 10.67 9.68
C GLU A 145 16.58 9.28 9.82
N ALA A 146 17.41 8.22 9.84
CA ALA A 146 16.97 6.86 10.11
C ALA A 146 16.41 6.66 11.53
N THR A 147 16.59 7.60 12.45
CA THR A 147 15.95 7.54 13.79
C THR A 147 14.59 8.24 13.82
N ARG A 148 14.18 8.89 12.73
CA ARG A 148 12.93 9.65 12.64
C ARG A 148 11.89 8.80 11.93
N SER A 149 10.87 8.32 12.66
CA SER A 149 9.86 7.40 12.13
C SER A 149 9.12 7.93 10.89
N HIS A 150 8.98 9.26 10.74
CA HIS A 150 8.33 9.87 9.57
C HIS A 150 9.19 9.82 8.29
N LEU A 151 10.51 9.60 8.42
CA LEU A 151 11.43 9.42 7.28
C LEU A 151 11.69 7.96 6.94
N ILE A 152 11.32 7.04 7.84
CA ILE A 152 11.39 5.58 7.62
C ILE A 152 10.05 4.88 7.91
N PRO A 153 8.94 5.34 7.31
CA PRO A 153 7.60 4.81 7.59
C PRO A 153 7.41 3.34 7.23
N LEU A 154 7.96 2.88 6.10
CA LEU A 154 7.86 1.48 5.67
C LEU A 154 8.68 0.59 6.59
N THR A 155 9.90 1.01 6.97
CA THR A 155 10.70 0.25 7.94
C THR A 155 9.94 0.10 9.24
N SER A 156 9.36 1.19 9.75
CA SER A 156 8.56 1.18 10.97
C SER A 156 7.33 0.25 10.85
N LEU A 157 6.68 0.22 9.69
CA LEU A 157 5.50 -0.61 9.43
C LEU A 157 5.85 -2.10 9.30
N VAL A 158 6.96 -2.44 8.64
CA VAL A 158 7.43 -3.83 8.55
C VAL A 158 7.90 -4.33 9.92
N CYS A 159 8.63 -3.50 10.66
CA CYS A 159 9.00 -3.79 12.05
C CYS A 159 7.75 -4.09 12.89
N ARG A 160 6.70 -3.26 12.75
CA ARG A 160 5.42 -3.47 13.43
C ARG A 160 4.78 -4.83 13.08
N ALA A 161 4.78 -5.23 11.80
CA ALA A 161 4.27 -6.53 11.38
C ALA A 161 5.08 -7.70 11.97
N LEU A 162 6.41 -7.57 12.02
CA LEU A 162 7.29 -8.59 12.62
C LEU A 162 7.10 -8.69 14.13
N ASP A 163 6.92 -7.55 14.83
CA ASP A 163 6.62 -7.54 16.26
C ASP A 163 5.29 -8.27 16.55
N ILE A 164 4.26 -8.06 15.72
CA ILE A 164 2.98 -8.80 15.82
C ILE A 164 3.21 -10.29 15.59
N GLN A 165 3.97 -10.66 14.56
CA GLN A 165 4.24 -12.06 14.24
C GLN A 165 5.00 -12.78 15.37
N ALA A 166 5.97 -12.11 15.98
CA ALA A 166 6.74 -12.65 17.10
C ALA A 166 5.86 -12.80 18.36
N ASP A 167 4.99 -11.83 18.64
CA ASP A 167 4.02 -11.90 19.75
C ASP A 167 3.00 -13.01 19.56
N ASP A 168 2.46 -13.16 18.34
CA ASP A 168 1.55 -14.25 17.97
C ASP A 168 2.19 -15.63 18.14
N ALA A 169 3.47 -15.77 17.79
CA ALA A 169 4.22 -17.02 17.93
C ALA A 169 4.62 -17.35 19.37
N ALA A 170 4.82 -16.32 20.21
CA ALA A 170 5.17 -16.49 21.63
C ALA A 170 3.94 -16.77 22.51
N ALA A 171 2.75 -16.35 22.08
CA ALA A 171 1.51 -16.56 22.81
C ALA A 171 1.04 -18.02 22.77
N SER A 172 0.39 -18.47 23.85
CA SER A 172 -0.23 -19.81 23.90
C SER A 172 -1.33 -20.00 22.85
N SER A 173 -1.95 -18.90 22.41
CA SER A 173 -2.87 -18.84 21.27
C SER A 173 -2.81 -17.44 20.64
N VAL A 174 -3.01 -17.35 19.32
CA VAL A 174 -3.02 -16.07 18.59
C VAL A 174 -4.06 -15.09 19.17
N GLU A 175 -5.21 -15.60 19.63
CA GLU A 175 -6.27 -14.77 20.23
C GLU A 175 -5.89 -14.18 21.61
N THR A 176 -4.84 -14.71 22.24
CA THR A 176 -4.33 -14.21 23.53
C THR A 176 -3.08 -13.34 23.38
N ALA A 177 -2.57 -13.15 22.16
CA ALA A 177 -1.41 -12.31 21.88
C ALA A 177 -1.73 -10.85 22.26
N PRO A 178 -0.99 -10.23 23.21
CA PRO A 178 -1.27 -8.89 23.71
C PRO A 178 -1.32 -7.82 22.63
N ILE A 179 -0.41 -7.86 21.66
CA ILE A 179 -0.33 -6.86 20.60
C ILE A 179 -1.57 -6.95 19.72
N ARG A 180 -1.86 -8.14 19.18
CA ARG A 180 -3.03 -8.38 18.33
C ARG A 180 -4.33 -7.99 19.03
N THR A 181 -4.49 -8.39 20.28
CA THR A 181 -5.67 -8.06 21.10
C THR A 181 -5.84 -6.54 21.24
N SER A 182 -4.74 -5.81 21.47
CA SER A 182 -4.75 -4.34 21.54
C SER A 182 -5.15 -3.70 20.20
N ILE A 183 -4.65 -4.23 19.08
CA ILE A 183 -5.02 -3.77 17.73
C ILE A 183 -6.50 -4.00 17.50
N VAL A 184 -6.99 -5.22 17.72
CA VAL A 184 -8.42 -5.57 17.56
C VAL A 184 -9.29 -4.62 18.36
N ASN A 185 -8.97 -4.39 19.64
CA ASN A 185 -9.74 -3.47 20.48
C ASN A 185 -9.71 -2.03 19.95
N THR A 186 -8.56 -1.57 19.44
CA THR A 186 -8.44 -0.21 18.88
C THR A 186 -9.21 -0.06 17.59
N VAL A 187 -9.07 -0.99 16.64
CA VAL A 187 -9.79 -0.99 15.36
C VAL A 187 -11.30 -1.11 15.59
N MET A 188 -11.74 -1.97 16.50
CA MET A 188 -13.17 -2.11 16.81
C MET A 188 -13.80 -0.82 17.39
N ARG A 189 -13.03 0.05 18.06
CA ARG A 189 -13.54 1.36 18.50
C ARG A 189 -13.87 2.28 17.32
N TYR A 190 -13.16 2.15 16.20
CA TYR A 190 -13.46 2.92 14.99
C TYR A 190 -14.69 2.41 14.25
N LEU A 191 -15.11 1.15 14.43
CA LEU A 191 -16.27 0.60 13.71
C LEU A 191 -17.57 1.37 14.02
N ASP A 192 -17.77 1.75 15.29
CA ASP A 192 -18.95 2.49 15.74
C ASP A 192 -18.87 3.99 15.37
N THR A 193 -17.70 4.47 14.96
CA THR A 193 -17.45 5.87 14.59
C THR A 193 -16.73 5.97 13.25
N ASP A 194 -17.00 5.04 12.34
CA ASP A 194 -16.28 4.93 11.09
C ASP A 194 -16.56 6.18 10.24
N SER A 195 -15.52 6.82 9.72
CA SER A 195 -15.68 8.07 8.95
C SER A 195 -16.59 7.91 7.74
N MET A 196 -16.64 6.71 7.12
CA MET A 196 -17.54 6.42 5.99
C MET A 196 -19.00 6.19 6.40
N LEU A 197 -19.26 5.96 7.69
CA LEU A 197 -20.60 5.77 8.25
C LEU A 197 -21.11 7.02 8.96
N CYS A 198 -20.35 8.11 8.96
CA CYS A 198 -20.74 9.40 9.50
C CYS A 198 -21.31 10.27 8.37
N TRP A 199 -22.64 10.32 8.23
CA TRP A 199 -23.27 11.06 7.13
C TRP A 199 -23.78 12.41 7.58
N ALA A 200 -23.66 13.39 6.69
CA ALA A 200 -24.24 14.71 6.84
C ALA A 200 -25.77 14.61 6.97
N PRO A 201 -26.42 15.58 7.64
CA PRO A 201 -27.87 15.65 7.68
C PRO A 201 -28.51 15.74 6.29
N PRO A 202 -29.80 15.39 6.16
CA PRO A 202 -30.54 15.61 4.92
C PRO A 202 -30.43 17.07 4.49
N ALA A 203 -30.09 17.29 3.22
CA ALA A 203 -29.87 18.63 2.69
C ALA A 203 -31.14 19.49 2.76
N GLY A 204 -30.99 20.71 3.28
CA GLY A 204 -32.02 21.73 3.30
C GLY A 204 -32.17 22.45 1.94
N PRO A 205 -33.18 23.32 1.81
CA PRO A 205 -33.46 24.05 0.56
C PRO A 205 -32.34 24.97 0.09
N TYR A 206 -31.44 25.37 0.99
CA TYR A 206 -30.38 26.35 0.75
C TYR A 206 -28.98 25.75 0.83
N ASP A 207 -28.88 24.43 1.02
CA ASP A 207 -27.58 23.77 1.10
C ASP A 207 -26.91 23.74 -0.28
N LEU A 208 -25.59 23.92 -0.27
CA LEU A 208 -24.79 23.88 -1.47
C LEU A 208 -24.81 22.48 -2.07
N LYS A 209 -24.89 22.43 -3.40
CA LYS A 209 -24.84 21.22 -4.20
C LYS A 209 -23.65 21.30 -5.15
N ASN A 210 -23.11 20.15 -5.51
CA ASN A 210 -22.11 20.09 -6.56
C ASN A 210 -22.74 20.37 -7.95
N ASP A 211 -21.90 20.40 -8.99
CA ASP A 211 -22.35 20.63 -10.37
C ASP A 211 -23.35 19.56 -10.87
N ALA A 212 -23.35 18.38 -10.27
CA ALA A 212 -24.31 17.29 -10.55
C ALA A 212 -25.64 17.44 -9.79
N GLY A 213 -25.79 18.45 -8.93
CA GLY A 213 -27.00 18.69 -8.13
C GLY A 213 -27.12 17.80 -6.89
N GLU A 214 -26.05 17.10 -6.53
CA GLU A 214 -25.95 16.22 -5.36
C GLU A 214 -25.58 17.02 -4.12
N SER A 215 -26.10 16.61 -2.97
CA SER A 215 -25.65 17.11 -1.66
C SER A 215 -24.44 16.32 -1.15
N LEU A 216 -23.74 16.85 -0.14
CA LEU A 216 -22.67 16.13 0.56
C LEU A 216 -23.13 14.72 1.01
N ARG A 217 -24.35 14.63 1.56
CA ARG A 217 -24.93 13.36 2.02
C ARG A 217 -25.12 12.35 0.90
N ASP A 218 -25.53 12.80 -0.29
CA ASP A 218 -25.72 11.93 -1.44
C ASP A 218 -24.38 11.31 -1.87
N VAL A 219 -23.34 12.13 -1.96
CA VAL A 219 -21.98 11.68 -2.32
C VAL A 219 -21.39 10.76 -1.24
N GLN A 220 -21.59 11.07 0.05
CA GLN A 220 -21.19 10.19 1.16
C GLN A 220 -21.89 8.83 1.10
N THR A 221 -23.20 8.82 0.86
CA THR A 221 -24.00 7.60 0.82
C THR A 221 -23.59 6.71 -0.35
N GLU A 222 -23.40 7.28 -1.55
CA GLU A 222 -22.98 6.49 -2.71
C GLU A 222 -21.56 5.94 -2.55
N THR A 223 -20.62 6.76 -2.05
CA THR A 223 -19.25 6.31 -1.78
C THR A 223 -19.20 5.18 -0.74
N ALA A 224 -20.00 5.29 0.33
CA ALA A 224 -20.10 4.26 1.35
C ALA A 224 -20.73 2.97 0.80
N LYS A 225 -21.79 3.10 -0.01
CA LYS A 225 -22.56 1.98 -0.57
C LYS A 225 -21.71 1.04 -1.40
N GLU A 226 -20.80 1.54 -2.24
CA GLU A 226 -19.91 0.67 -3.02
C GLU A 226 -19.01 -0.20 -2.12
N THR A 227 -18.41 0.42 -1.11
CA THR A 227 -17.52 -0.27 -0.17
C THR A 227 -18.30 -1.24 0.72
N LEU A 228 -19.47 -0.83 1.20
CA LEU A 228 -20.37 -1.69 1.97
C LEU A 228 -20.84 -2.89 1.15
N ALA A 229 -21.20 -2.70 -0.12
CA ALA A 229 -21.60 -3.78 -1.00
C ALA A 229 -20.47 -4.80 -1.18
N PHE A 230 -19.24 -4.35 -1.39
CA PHE A 230 -18.07 -5.23 -1.44
C PHE A 230 -17.89 -6.00 -0.12
N LEU A 231 -17.85 -5.29 1.01
CA LEU A 231 -17.58 -5.90 2.31
C LEU A 231 -18.67 -6.89 2.71
N THR A 232 -19.94 -6.53 2.59
CA THR A 232 -21.07 -7.39 2.98
C THR A 232 -21.33 -8.53 2.01
N SER A 233 -20.80 -8.49 0.78
CA SER A 233 -20.92 -9.62 -0.16
C SER A 233 -19.72 -10.57 -0.11
N LYS A 234 -18.51 -10.06 0.11
CA LYS A 234 -17.26 -10.83 -0.02
C LYS A 234 -16.57 -11.14 1.31
N ILE A 235 -16.64 -10.22 2.28
CA ILE A 235 -15.83 -10.28 3.51
C ILE A 235 -16.67 -10.65 4.74
N TRP A 236 -17.83 -10.01 4.89
CA TRP A 236 -18.75 -10.18 6.01
C TRP A 236 -20.16 -10.55 5.49
N PRO A 237 -20.32 -11.71 4.83
CA PRO A 237 -21.60 -12.14 4.28
C PRO A 237 -22.69 -12.20 5.36
N GLY A 238 -23.85 -11.61 5.06
CA GLY A 238 -25.02 -11.62 5.93
C GLY A 238 -25.03 -10.56 7.03
N VAL A 239 -24.00 -9.70 7.10
CA VAL A 239 -23.94 -8.58 8.05
C VAL A 239 -24.69 -7.38 7.50
N THR A 240 -25.44 -6.69 8.37
CA THR A 240 -26.04 -5.39 8.07
C THR A 240 -25.28 -4.30 8.80
N ILE A 241 -24.58 -3.46 8.05
CA ILE A 241 -23.87 -2.29 8.60
C ILE A 241 -24.78 -1.08 8.46
N THR A 242 -24.95 -0.35 9.55
CA THR A 242 -25.80 0.83 9.62
C THR A 242 -24.97 2.10 9.79
N PRO A 243 -25.48 3.28 9.39
CA PRO A 243 -24.74 4.53 9.58
C PRO A 243 -24.56 4.85 11.06
N ALA A 244 -23.34 5.26 11.43
CA ALA A 244 -22.95 5.69 12.76
C ALA A 244 -23.62 7.01 13.12
N LEU A 245 -23.52 8.01 12.24
CA LEU A 245 -24.23 9.29 12.34
C LEU A 245 -25.17 9.43 11.14
N ASP A 246 -26.43 9.77 11.42
CA ASP A 246 -27.46 9.96 10.41
C ASP A 246 -28.55 10.92 10.89
N GLY A 247 -29.25 11.54 9.94
CA GLY A 247 -30.22 12.57 10.24
C GLY A 247 -29.58 13.79 10.89
N HIS A 248 -30.16 14.27 11.99
CA HIS A 248 -29.61 15.39 12.76
C HIS A 248 -28.93 14.93 14.07
N SER A 249 -28.67 13.62 14.22
CA SER A 249 -28.02 13.10 15.43
C SER A 249 -26.53 13.38 15.40
N ILE A 250 -26.01 13.88 16.52
CA ILE A 250 -24.56 13.96 16.77
C ILE A 250 -24.04 12.78 17.61
N MET A 251 -24.94 11.89 18.05
CA MET A 251 -24.61 10.72 18.86
C MET A 251 -24.42 9.50 17.96
N PRO A 252 -23.23 8.88 17.94
CA PRO A 252 -22.98 7.68 17.16
C PRO A 252 -23.85 6.51 17.61
N ARG A 253 -24.37 5.74 16.66
CA ARG A 253 -25.04 4.48 16.92
C ARG A 253 -24.06 3.33 16.77
N SER A 254 -23.98 2.50 17.80
CA SER A 254 -23.19 1.27 17.73
C SER A 254 -23.78 0.27 16.74
N GLN A 255 -22.90 -0.49 16.08
CA GLN A 255 -23.32 -1.62 15.25
C GLN A 255 -23.93 -2.73 16.11
N SER A 256 -24.74 -3.61 15.49
CA SER A 256 -25.35 -4.73 16.21
C SER A 256 -24.29 -5.67 16.81
N PRO A 257 -24.55 -6.35 17.94
CA PRO A 257 -23.62 -7.29 18.54
C PRO A 257 -23.15 -8.39 17.57
N GLU A 258 -24.04 -8.83 16.67
CA GLU A 258 -23.74 -9.83 15.64
C GLU A 258 -22.75 -9.27 14.62
N THR A 259 -22.97 -8.02 14.17
CA THR A 259 -22.06 -7.31 13.25
C THR A 259 -20.69 -7.13 13.88
N GLN A 260 -20.64 -6.67 15.13
CA GLN A 260 -19.38 -6.48 15.86
C GLN A 260 -18.63 -7.81 16.03
N ALA A 261 -19.34 -8.90 16.30
CA ALA A 261 -18.73 -10.23 16.45
C ALA A 261 -18.13 -10.73 15.12
N VAL A 262 -18.84 -10.57 14.00
CA VAL A 262 -18.34 -10.98 12.67
C VAL A 262 -17.09 -10.18 12.28
N VAL A 263 -17.15 -8.84 12.41
CA VAL A 263 -16.02 -7.96 12.08
C VAL A 263 -14.83 -8.28 12.98
N ARG A 264 -15.03 -8.39 14.29
CA ARG A 264 -13.97 -8.77 15.25
C ARG A 264 -13.33 -10.10 14.87
N SER A 265 -14.14 -11.11 14.59
CA SER A 265 -13.67 -12.44 14.21
C SER A 265 -12.84 -12.42 12.92
N TRP A 266 -13.23 -11.60 11.93
CA TRP A 266 -12.45 -11.40 10.72
C TRP A 266 -11.09 -10.76 11.01
N ILE A 267 -11.06 -9.65 11.76
CA ILE A 267 -9.81 -8.94 12.10
C ILE A 267 -8.86 -9.87 12.86
N SER A 268 -9.35 -10.65 13.82
CA SER A 268 -8.52 -11.55 14.62
C SER A 268 -7.82 -12.63 13.79
N ARG A 269 -8.39 -13.03 12.64
CA ARG A 269 -7.84 -14.07 11.75
C ARG A 269 -6.81 -13.55 10.75
N LEU A 270 -6.67 -12.24 10.58
CA LEU A 270 -5.70 -11.65 9.67
C LEU A 270 -4.27 -12.05 10.04
N ASP A 271 -3.40 -12.26 9.06
CA ASP A 271 -1.99 -12.47 9.33
C ASP A 271 -1.32 -11.20 9.90
N ALA A 272 -0.07 -11.32 10.34
CA ALA A 272 0.64 -10.22 10.99
C ALA A 272 0.87 -8.99 10.08
N PHE A 273 1.07 -9.21 8.77
CA PHE A 273 1.22 -8.12 7.79
C PHE A 273 -0.15 -7.52 7.46
N GLU A 274 -1.17 -8.35 7.29
CA GLU A 274 -2.55 -7.93 7.05
C GLU A 274 -3.10 -7.07 8.19
N ILE A 275 -2.95 -7.51 9.45
CA ILE A 275 -3.48 -6.76 10.60
C ILE A 275 -2.68 -5.48 10.87
N ALA A 276 -1.37 -5.47 10.62
CA ALA A 276 -0.55 -4.24 10.66
C ALA A 276 -0.99 -3.24 9.59
N GLY A 277 -1.31 -3.73 8.39
CA GLY A 277 -1.90 -2.94 7.31
C GLY A 277 -3.26 -2.38 7.69
N LEU A 278 -4.13 -3.22 8.27
CA LEU A 278 -5.46 -2.80 8.74
C LEU A 278 -5.36 -1.72 9.83
N GLU A 279 -4.48 -1.91 10.82
CA GLU A 279 -4.21 -0.95 11.90
C GLU A 279 -3.78 0.39 11.30
N ARG A 280 -2.77 0.39 10.43
CA ARG A 280 -2.26 1.58 9.76
C ARG A 280 -3.35 2.30 8.97
N GLY A 281 -4.08 1.59 8.12
CA GLY A 281 -5.12 2.18 7.29
C GLY A 281 -6.30 2.73 8.09
N THR A 282 -6.70 2.02 9.15
CA THR A 282 -7.78 2.47 10.04
C THR A 282 -7.41 3.76 10.75
N LEU A 283 -6.19 3.86 11.28
CA LEU A 283 -5.75 5.07 11.98
C LEU A 283 -5.56 6.26 11.04
N ALA A 284 -5.05 6.03 9.82
CA ALA A 284 -4.86 7.07 8.81
C ALA A 284 -6.18 7.62 8.28
N GLY A 285 -7.08 6.73 7.84
CA GLY A 285 -8.36 7.09 7.22
C GLY A 285 -9.51 7.27 8.21
N LYS A 286 -9.31 6.93 9.49
CA LYS A 286 -10.37 6.84 10.52
C LYS A 286 -11.54 5.94 10.11
N SER A 287 -11.26 4.94 9.25
CA SER A 287 -12.24 4.03 8.67
C SER A 287 -11.72 2.60 8.67
N VAL A 288 -12.43 1.73 9.40
CA VAL A 288 -12.26 0.28 9.34
C VAL A 288 -12.75 -0.23 8.00
N LEU A 289 -13.82 0.33 7.43
CA LEU A 289 -14.40 -0.12 6.16
C LEU A 289 -13.44 0.09 4.99
N ALA A 290 -12.91 1.31 4.80
CA ALA A 290 -11.94 1.60 3.75
C ALA A 290 -10.68 0.73 3.90
N SER A 291 -10.17 0.63 5.13
CA SER A 291 -8.98 -0.17 5.44
C SER A 291 -9.20 -1.67 5.19
N ALA A 292 -10.35 -2.20 5.59
CA ALA A 292 -10.70 -3.60 5.38
C ALA A 292 -10.84 -3.93 3.89
N ARG A 293 -11.47 -3.05 3.10
CA ARG A 293 -11.56 -3.21 1.64
C ARG A 293 -10.17 -3.17 1.00
N LEU A 294 -9.34 -2.21 1.39
CA LEU A 294 -7.97 -2.07 0.89
C LEU A 294 -7.14 -3.33 1.17
N VAL A 295 -7.15 -3.84 2.41
CA VAL A 295 -6.44 -5.08 2.77
C VAL A 295 -7.02 -6.28 2.02
N ALA A 296 -8.34 -6.40 1.91
CA ALA A 296 -9.00 -7.52 1.25
C ALA A 296 -8.78 -7.57 -0.27
N GLU A 297 -8.58 -6.43 -0.94
CA GLU A 297 -8.32 -6.40 -2.37
C GLU A 297 -6.83 -6.60 -2.70
N TRP A 298 -5.93 -6.10 -1.85
CA TRP A 298 -4.48 -6.09 -2.12
C TRP A 298 -3.67 -7.15 -1.40
N SER A 299 -4.18 -7.77 -0.33
CA SER A 299 -3.42 -8.80 0.39
C SER A 299 -3.07 -9.96 -0.54
N GLU A 300 -1.89 -10.55 -0.39
CA GLU A 300 -1.59 -11.86 -0.99
C GLU A 300 -1.96 -13.05 -0.07
N GLY A 301 -2.36 -12.74 1.15
CA GLY A 301 -2.68 -13.68 2.22
C GLY A 301 -4.15 -14.09 2.25
N SER A 302 -4.62 -14.42 3.45
CA SER A 302 -5.93 -15.01 3.69
C SER A 302 -7.10 -14.03 3.57
N ALA A 303 -6.83 -12.72 3.71
CA ALA A 303 -7.83 -11.68 3.57
C ALA A 303 -8.29 -11.49 2.12
N ASN A 304 -7.49 -11.95 1.14
CA ASN A 304 -7.80 -11.78 -0.26
C ASN A 304 -8.95 -12.69 -0.70
N THR A 305 -9.93 -12.11 -1.40
CA THR A 305 -11.10 -12.85 -1.90
C THR A 305 -10.94 -13.41 -3.31
N GLY A 306 -9.77 -13.23 -3.93
CA GLY A 306 -9.34 -13.86 -5.18
C GLY A 306 -9.91 -13.24 -6.47
N ASP A 307 -10.65 -12.13 -6.37
CA ASP A 307 -11.44 -11.56 -7.48
C ASP A 307 -10.73 -10.40 -8.22
N ALA A 308 -9.43 -10.21 -7.99
CA ALA A 308 -8.62 -9.12 -8.56
C ALA A 308 -8.50 -9.13 -10.11
N LEU A 309 -9.22 -10.02 -10.80
CA LEU A 309 -9.12 -10.28 -12.23
C LEU A 309 -10.28 -9.73 -13.08
N SER A 310 -11.27 -9.04 -12.51
CA SER A 310 -12.45 -8.61 -13.29
C SER A 310 -12.86 -7.12 -13.21
N GLY A 311 -12.18 -6.27 -12.43
CA GLY A 311 -12.54 -4.85 -12.28
C GLY A 311 -11.41 -3.91 -11.86
N GLN A 312 -11.71 -2.62 -11.74
CA GLN A 312 -10.81 -1.62 -11.16
C GLN A 312 -10.67 -1.87 -9.66
N LEU A 313 -9.44 -2.14 -9.19
CA LEU A 313 -9.16 -2.35 -7.77
C LEU A 313 -9.39 -1.07 -6.96
N PHE A 314 -9.84 -1.21 -5.73
CA PHE A 314 -9.89 -0.14 -4.74
C PHE A 314 -8.47 0.19 -4.27
N GLY A 315 -7.85 1.18 -4.90
CA GLY A 315 -6.48 1.61 -4.63
C GLY A 315 -6.38 2.65 -3.52
N ALA A 316 -5.16 3.18 -3.35
CA ALA A 316 -4.89 4.19 -2.33
C ALA A 316 -5.65 5.48 -2.61
N GLU A 317 -5.76 5.90 -3.87
CA GLU A 317 -6.47 7.12 -4.23
C GLU A 317 -7.98 6.98 -3.98
N GLU A 318 -8.57 5.82 -4.29
CA GLU A 318 -9.97 5.52 -3.97
C GLU A 318 -10.20 5.55 -2.45
N ALA A 319 -9.29 4.94 -1.68
CA ALA A 319 -9.36 4.95 -0.22
C ALA A 319 -9.23 6.37 0.35
N VAL A 320 -8.30 7.18 -0.14
CA VAL A 320 -8.13 8.59 0.26
C VAL A 320 -9.39 9.39 -0.04
N ARG A 321 -9.92 9.29 -1.27
CA ARG A 321 -11.16 9.98 -1.66
C ARG A 321 -12.33 9.60 -0.75
N ALA A 322 -12.46 8.31 -0.41
CA ALA A 322 -13.51 7.85 0.49
C ALA A 322 -13.35 8.39 1.92
N THR A 323 -12.13 8.43 2.45
CA THR A 323 -11.88 8.84 3.84
C THR A 323 -11.79 10.35 4.04
N ASN A 324 -11.39 11.11 3.01
CA ASN A 324 -11.27 12.57 3.04
C ASN A 324 -12.45 13.29 2.36
N LEU A 325 -13.49 12.56 1.95
CA LEU A 325 -14.60 13.06 1.13
C LEU A 325 -15.16 14.40 1.61
N GLU A 326 -15.44 14.53 2.92
CA GLU A 326 -15.99 15.77 3.46
C GLU A 326 -14.98 16.92 3.42
N VAL A 327 -13.69 16.67 3.69
CA VAL A 327 -12.64 17.70 3.60
C VAL A 327 -12.49 18.17 2.16
N ASP A 328 -12.45 17.24 1.20
CA ASP A 328 -12.38 17.55 -0.23
C ASP A 328 -13.63 18.35 -0.67
N TRP A 329 -14.82 17.97 -0.18
CA TRP A 329 -16.05 18.71 -0.45
C TRP A 329 -15.99 20.14 0.07
N GLN A 330 -15.57 20.34 1.33
CA GLN A 330 -15.44 21.66 1.93
C GLN A 330 -14.42 22.53 1.19
N ALA A 331 -13.28 21.94 0.81
CA ALA A 331 -12.24 22.63 0.03
C ALA A 331 -12.74 23.05 -1.36
N MET A 332 -13.55 22.23 -2.03
CA MET A 332 -14.17 22.60 -3.31
C MET A 332 -15.14 23.78 -3.18
N GLN A 333 -15.88 23.86 -2.08
CA GLN A 333 -16.88 24.92 -1.88
C GLN A 333 -16.28 26.23 -1.35
N TRP A 334 -15.27 26.14 -0.48
CA TRP A 334 -14.78 27.28 0.30
C TRP A 334 -13.30 27.59 0.10
N GLY A 335 -12.63 26.84 -0.78
CA GLY A 335 -11.20 26.93 -1.00
C GLY A 335 -10.41 26.03 -0.05
N GLU A 336 -9.23 25.63 -0.50
CA GLU A 336 -8.31 24.81 0.27
C GLU A 336 -7.57 25.66 1.32
N VAL A 337 -7.41 25.12 2.53
CA VAL A 337 -6.56 25.71 3.56
C VAL A 337 -5.14 25.21 3.36
N GLU A 338 -4.29 26.08 2.80
CA GLU A 338 -2.86 25.82 2.60
C GLU A 338 -2.16 25.41 3.91
N ASP A 339 -1.14 24.56 3.80
CA ASP A 339 -0.35 23.98 4.90
C ASP A 339 -1.15 23.08 5.88
N THR A 340 -2.43 22.80 5.59
CA THR A 340 -3.27 21.92 6.42
C THR A 340 -3.92 20.80 5.61
N TYR A 341 -4.75 21.14 4.61
CA TYR A 341 -5.52 20.15 3.86
C TYR A 341 -4.64 19.37 2.89
N ASP A 342 -3.76 20.09 2.18
CA ASP A 342 -2.78 19.54 1.26
C ASP A 342 -1.81 18.58 1.97
N VAL A 343 -1.21 19.02 3.07
CA VAL A 343 -0.26 18.21 3.86
C VAL A 343 -0.94 16.97 4.41
N ASN A 344 -2.16 17.11 4.97
CA ASN A 344 -2.91 15.98 5.50
C ASN A 344 -3.31 14.99 4.39
N LYS A 345 -3.72 15.48 3.22
CA LYS A 345 -4.07 14.65 2.07
C LYS A 345 -2.88 13.83 1.60
N GLU A 346 -1.71 14.44 1.44
CA GLU A 346 -0.49 13.74 1.05
C GLU A 346 -0.05 12.74 2.13
N ASP A 347 -0.20 13.09 3.41
CA ASP A 347 0.14 12.17 4.51
C ASP A 347 -0.79 10.96 4.56
N VAL A 348 -2.11 11.15 4.45
CA VAL A 348 -3.09 10.05 4.39
C VAL A 348 -2.85 9.19 3.16
N THR A 349 -2.57 9.80 2.00
CA THR A 349 -2.22 9.08 0.76
C THR A 349 -1.00 8.21 0.94
N ARG A 350 0.07 8.77 1.51
CA ARG A 350 1.30 8.05 1.83
C ARG A 350 1.03 6.89 2.78
N GLN A 351 0.23 7.09 3.82
CA GLN A 351 -0.09 6.04 4.79
C GLN A 351 -0.96 4.92 4.18
N LEU A 352 -2.00 5.23 3.42
CA LEU A 352 -2.84 4.23 2.76
C LEU A 352 -2.11 3.48 1.65
N ALA A 353 -1.28 4.17 0.85
CA ALA A 353 -0.42 3.51 -0.14
C ALA A 353 0.60 2.57 0.52
N SER A 354 1.10 2.91 1.71
CA SER A 354 2.00 2.02 2.45
C SER A 354 1.34 0.70 2.87
N VAL A 355 0.03 0.70 3.12
CA VAL A 355 -0.75 -0.51 3.41
C VAL A 355 -0.71 -1.45 2.20
N ILE A 356 -0.96 -0.92 1.00
CA ILE A 356 -0.90 -1.71 -0.25
C ILE A 356 0.47 -2.37 -0.39
N LEU A 357 1.56 -1.61 -0.24
CA LEU A 357 2.91 -2.15 -0.36
C LEU A 357 3.21 -3.24 0.68
N LEU A 358 2.67 -3.10 1.90
CA LEU A 358 2.87 -4.06 2.98
C LEU A 358 2.17 -5.40 2.71
N VAL A 359 0.90 -5.35 2.30
CA VAL A 359 0.06 -6.57 2.18
C VAL A 359 0.18 -7.25 0.82
N SER A 360 0.53 -6.50 -0.23
CA SER A 360 0.71 -7.03 -1.58
C SER A 360 1.91 -7.95 -1.69
N GLY A 361 1.88 -8.82 -2.70
CA GLY A 361 3.03 -9.60 -3.13
C GLY A 361 2.71 -10.41 -4.38
N THR A 362 3.60 -11.31 -4.77
CA THR A 362 3.52 -12.06 -6.03
C THR A 362 2.56 -13.24 -5.95
N GLY A 363 2.01 -13.54 -4.77
CA GLY A 363 1.15 -14.69 -4.54
C GLY A 363 1.94 -16.00 -4.59
N LYS A 364 2.00 -16.71 -3.45
CA LYS A 364 2.78 -17.94 -3.19
C LYS A 364 4.30 -17.81 -3.38
N ALA A 365 5.02 -18.03 -2.27
CA ALA A 365 6.21 -18.89 -2.30
C ALA A 365 5.75 -20.34 -2.16
#